data_AF-A0A7L4QD66-F1
#
_entry.id   AF-A0A7L4QD66-F1
#
_cell.length_a   1.000
_cell.length_b   1.000
_cell.length_c   1.000
_cell.angle_alpha   90.00
_cell.angle_beta   90.00
_cell.angle_gamma   90.00
#
_symmetry.space_group_name_H-M   'P 1'
#
loop_
_entity.id
_entity.type
_entity.pdbx_description
1 polymer ?
#
loop_
_entity_poly.entity_id
_entity_poly.type
_entity_poly.pdbx_seq_one_letter_code
_entity_poly.pdbx_strand_id
1 'polypeptide(L)'
;MTLEAIVEGRKMDAYVEHRTKEMHICWICGSVGYKKLPMKSVGDRWICINCLRGLKETLDSLDQWEVELELEEEMSKTIDESLNL
;
A
#
# COMPACT_ATOMS: atom_id res chain seq x y z
N MET A 1 36.80 -25.64 -7.21
CA MET A 1 35.41 -25.63 -6.73
C MET A 1 35.22 -26.91 -5.91
N THR A 2 34.97 -26.82 -4.60
CA THR A 2 34.89 -28.00 -3.72
C THR A 2 33.45 -28.50 -3.62
N LEU A 3 33.26 -29.78 -3.30
CA LEU A 3 31.94 -30.39 -3.06
C LEU A 3 31.18 -29.66 -1.94
N GLU A 4 31.88 -29.21 -0.91
CA GLU A 4 31.31 -28.43 0.20
C GLU A 4 30.69 -27.12 -0.28
N ALA A 5 31.40 -26.36 -1.14
CA ALA A 5 30.89 -25.11 -1.70
C ALA A 5 29.63 -25.33 -2.58
N ILE A 6 29.53 -26.47 -3.26
CA ILE A 6 28.34 -26.84 -4.05
C ILE A 6 27.16 -27.17 -3.14
N VAL A 7 27.40 -27.90 -2.04
CA VAL A 7 26.35 -28.26 -1.08
C VAL A 7 25.85 -27.03 -0.30
N GLU A 8 26.75 -26.13 0.08
CA GLU A 8 26.39 -24.86 0.73
C GLU A 8 25.60 -23.94 -0.18
N GLY A 9 25.98 -23.83 -1.46
CA GLY A 9 25.20 -23.09 -2.47
C GLY A 9 23.76 -23.61 -2.57
N ARG A 10 23.59 -24.94 -2.71
CA ARG A 10 22.25 -25.55 -2.79
C ARG A 10 21.40 -25.36 -1.53
N LYS A 11 22.01 -25.34 -0.34
CA LYS A 11 21.30 -25.06 0.92
C LYS A 11 20.83 -23.60 0.96
N MET A 12 21.64 -22.67 0.49
CA MET A 12 21.27 -21.26 0.39
C MET A 12 20.12 -21.05 -0.59
N ASP A 13 20.17 -21.70 -1.76
CA ASP A 13 19.09 -21.63 -2.76
C ASP A 13 17.75 -22.13 -2.19
N ALA A 14 17.76 -23.30 -1.54
CA ALA A 14 16.57 -23.86 -0.90
C ALA A 14 16.03 -22.98 0.24
N TYR A 15 16.91 -22.35 1.02
CA TYR A 15 16.52 -21.40 2.06
C TYR A 15 15.87 -20.14 1.47
N VAL A 16 16.43 -19.59 0.39
CA VAL A 16 15.85 -18.44 -0.32
C VAL A 16 14.47 -18.79 -0.87
N GLU A 17 14.32 -19.92 -1.57
CA GLU A 17 13.04 -20.37 -2.12
C GLU A 17 11.97 -20.63 -1.05
N HIS A 18 12.35 -21.17 0.10
CA HIS A 18 11.41 -21.37 1.20
C HIS A 18 10.94 -20.04 1.80
N ARG A 19 11.85 -19.07 1.95
CA ARG A 19 11.56 -17.77 2.55
C ARG A 19 10.80 -16.85 1.59
N THR A 20 11.04 -16.92 0.29
CA THR A 20 10.34 -16.09 -0.71
C THR A 20 8.86 -16.44 -0.85
N LYS A 21 8.46 -17.68 -0.56
CA LYS A 21 7.04 -18.09 -0.56
C LYS A 21 6.19 -17.37 0.49
N GLU A 22 6.81 -16.90 1.58
CA GLU A 22 6.16 -16.12 2.64
C GLU A 22 6.44 -14.62 2.51
N MET A 23 7.12 -14.20 1.46
CA MET A 23 7.43 -12.79 1.21
C MET A 23 6.41 -12.21 0.25
N HIS A 24 5.66 -11.24 0.75
CA HIS A 24 4.74 -10.47 -0.04
C HIS A 24 5.24 -9.02 -0.17
N ILE A 25 4.92 -8.39 -1.29
CA ILE A 25 5.25 -6.99 -1.53
C ILE A 25 3.97 -6.19 -1.31
N CYS A 26 4.04 -5.16 -0.47
CA CYS A 26 2.92 -4.25 -0.30
C CYS A 26 2.62 -3.55 -1.63
N TRP A 27 1.40 -3.70 -2.12
CA TRP A 27 0.96 -3.09 -3.38
C TRP A 27 0.99 -1.55 -3.36
N ILE A 28 0.89 -0.93 -2.17
CA ILE A 28 0.83 0.52 -2.01
C ILE A 28 2.23 1.13 -1.89
N CYS A 29 3.05 0.62 -0.96
CA CYS A 29 4.34 1.24 -0.63
C CYS A 29 5.58 0.44 -1.07
N GLY A 30 5.39 -0.72 -1.71
CA GLY A 30 6.50 -1.58 -2.16
C GLY A 30 7.30 -2.25 -1.03
N SER A 31 6.93 -2.03 0.24
CA SER A 31 7.61 -2.67 1.38
C SER A 31 7.47 -4.18 1.29
N VAL A 32 8.60 -4.88 1.42
CA VAL A 32 8.64 -6.34 1.43
C VAL A 32 8.34 -6.84 2.83
N GLY A 33 7.27 -7.62 2.98
CA GLY A 33 6.90 -8.27 4.23
C GLY A 33 7.85 -9.43 4.50
N TYR A 34 8.91 -9.18 5.25
CA TYR A 34 9.76 -10.24 5.81
C TYR A 34 9.72 -10.20 7.34
N LYS A 35 9.74 -11.39 7.95
CA LYS A 35 9.91 -11.68 9.39
C LYS A 35 8.91 -11.10 10.40
N LYS A 36 8.31 -9.92 10.25
CA LYS A 36 7.42 -9.32 11.29
C LYS A 36 6.41 -8.27 10.80
N LEU A 37 6.30 -7.98 9.50
CA LEU A 37 5.33 -6.99 9.02
C LEU A 37 4.01 -7.69 8.67
N PRO A 38 2.92 -7.49 9.44
CA PRO A 38 1.64 -8.09 9.11
C PRO A 38 1.13 -7.57 7.78
N MET A 39 0.73 -8.49 6.91
CA MET A 39 0.15 -8.19 5.62
C MET A 39 -1.21 -8.88 5.51
N LYS A 40 -2.12 -8.23 4.78
CA LYS A 40 -3.45 -8.75 4.50
C LYS A 40 -3.62 -8.86 2.99
N SER A 41 -4.23 -9.94 2.54
CA SER A 41 -4.70 -10.05 1.16
C SER A 41 -5.99 -9.24 0.98
N VAL A 42 -6.00 -8.41 -0.05
CA VAL A 42 -7.16 -7.64 -0.50
C VAL A 42 -7.29 -7.91 -2.00
N GLY A 43 -8.21 -8.81 -2.35
CA GLY A 43 -8.27 -9.38 -3.71
C GLY A 43 -7.02 -10.20 -4.03
N ASP A 44 -6.36 -9.85 -5.13
CA ASP A 44 -5.11 -10.45 -5.61
C ASP A 44 -3.84 -9.74 -5.08
N ARG A 45 -4.01 -8.70 -4.25
CA ARG A 45 -2.93 -7.85 -3.77
C ARG A 45 -2.65 -8.05 -2.28
N TRP A 46 -1.39 -7.92 -1.91
CA TRP A 46 -0.98 -7.87 -0.51
C TRP A 46 -0.75 -6.43 -0.07
N ILE A 47 -1.29 -6.06 1.09
CA ILE A 47 -1.14 -4.71 1.65
C ILE A 47 -0.62 -4.82 3.09
N CYS A 48 0.39 -4.03 3.42
CA CYS A 48 0.92 -3.99 4.78
C CYS A 48 -0.04 -3.25 5.73
N ILE A 49 0.02 -3.63 7.00
CA ILE A 49 -0.84 -3.04 8.04
C ILE A 49 -0.74 -1.51 8.15
N ASN A 50 0.44 -0.94 7.87
CA ASN A 50 0.64 0.51 7.93
C ASN A 50 -0.13 1.24 6.82
N CYS A 51 -0.09 0.72 5.59
CA CYS A 51 -0.87 1.30 4.50
C CYS A 51 -2.37 1.11 4.71
N LEU A 52 -2.80 -0.02 5.29
CA LEU A 52 -4.21 -0.22 5.65
C LEU A 52 -4.70 0.76 6.71
N ARG A 53 -3.85 1.11 7.70
CA ARG A 53 -4.18 2.14 8.70
C ARG A 53 -4.33 3.51 8.05
N GLY A 54 -3.37 3.91 7.22
CA GLY A 54 -3.45 5.17 6.48
C GLY A 54 -4.66 5.25 5.55
N LEU A 55 -4.99 4.15 4.86
CA LEU A 55 -6.23 4.07 4.06
C LEU A 55 -7.47 4.25 4.92
N LYS A 56 -7.54 3.61 6.10
CA LYS A 56 -8.67 3.78 7.02
C LYS A 56 -8.81 5.24 7.43
N GLU A 57 -7.73 5.88 7.87
CA GLU A 57 -7.74 7.29 8.26
C GLU A 57 -8.16 8.21 7.10
N THR A 58 -7.68 7.93 5.87
CA THR A 58 -8.07 8.69 4.67
C THR A 58 -9.55 8.53 4.36
N LEU A 59 -10.08 7.30 4.44
CA LEU A 59 -11.50 7.03 4.21
C LEU A 59 -12.38 7.62 5.31
N ASP A 60 -11.93 7.61 6.57
CA ASP A 60 -12.65 8.24 7.69
C ASP A 60 -12.77 9.77 7.49
N SER A 61 -11.84 10.40 6.76
CA SER A 61 -11.88 11.84 6.41
C SER A 61 -12.54 12.14 5.05
N LEU A 62 -12.98 11.12 4.31
CA LEU A 62 -13.44 11.30 2.94
C LEU A 62 -14.73 12.10 2.86
N ASP A 63 -15.72 11.79 3.70
CA ASP A 63 -17.01 12.49 3.73
C ASP A 63 -16.84 13.99 3.97
N GLN A 64 -15.92 14.39 4.86
CA GLN A 64 -15.64 15.80 5.12
C GLN A 64 -15.05 16.48 3.88
N TRP A 65 -14.13 15.80 3.20
CA TRP A 65 -13.51 16.34 1.99
C TRP A 65 -14.51 16.47 0.83
N GLU A 66 -15.45 15.54 0.70
CA GLU A 66 -16.55 15.64 -0.28
C GLU A 66 -17.42 16.87 -0.04
N VAL A 67 -17.78 17.16 1.22
CA VAL A 67 -18.53 18.37 1.58
C VAL A 67 -17.73 19.64 1.29
N GLU A 68 -16.43 19.65 1.58
CA GLU A 68 -15.56 20.79 1.27
C GLU A 68 -15.52 21.06 -0.25
N LEU A 69 -15.47 20.01 -1.08
CA LEU A 69 -15.51 20.14 -2.54
C LEU A 69 -16.86 20.69 -3.05
N GLU A 70 -17.98 20.24 -2.48
CA GLU A 70 -19.31 20.78 -2.83
C GLU A 70 -19.42 22.28 -2.49
N LEU A 71 -18.93 22.68 -1.32
CA LEU A 71 -18.91 24.08 -0.89
C LEU A 71 -18.02 24.95 -1.78
N GLU A 72 -16.85 24.46 -2.19
CA GLU A 72 -15.98 25.15 -3.14
C GLU A 72 -16.70 25.39 -4.49
N GLU A 73 -17.46 24.41 -4.98
CA GLU A 73 -18.24 24.54 -6.21
C GLU A 73 -19.37 25.57 -6.08
N GLU A 74 -20.11 25.57 -4.97
CA GLU A 74 -21.16 26.56 -4.69
C GLU A 74 -20.60 27.98 -4.56
N MET A 75 -19.45 28.13 -3.89
CA MET A 75 -18.77 29.41 -3.76
C MET A 75 -18.29 29.93 -5.12
N SER A 76 -17.75 29.06 -5.98
CA SER A 76 -17.35 29.44 -7.34
C SER A 76 -18.54 29.99 -8.12
N LYS A 77 -19.69 29.29 -8.11
CA LYS A 77 -20.92 29.73 -8.79
C LYS A 77 -21.40 31.09 -8.26
N THR A 78 -21.41 31.26 -6.94
CA THR A 78 -21.85 32.52 -6.31
C THR A 78 -20.93 33.67 -6.69
N ILE A 79 -19.61 33.43 -6.77
CA ILE A 79 -18.64 34.44 -7.18
C ILE A 79 -18.86 34.84 -8.64
N ASP A 80 -19.02 33.86 -9.54
CA ASP A 80 -19.28 34.11 -10.96
C ASP A 80 -20.56 34.93 -11.17
N GLU A 81 -21.65 34.56 -10.48
CA GLU A 81 -22.91 35.32 -10.47
C GLU A 81 -22.75 36.74 -9.92
N SER A 82 -21.95 36.92 -8.86
CA SER A 82 -21.71 38.23 -8.25
C SER A 82 -20.85 39.16 -9.12
N LEU A 83 -20.03 38.60 -10.00
CA LEU A 83 -19.14 39.33 -10.90
C LEU A 83 -19.77 39.62 -12.28
N ASN A 84 -20.98 39.15 -12.56
CA ASN A 84 -21.66 39.24 -13.87
C ASN A 84 -20.78 38.79 -15.04
N LEU A 85 -20.04 37.69 -14.87
CA LEU A 85 -19.43 36.95 -15.98
C LEU A 85 -20.41 35.92 -16.54
#